data_AF-A0A0F9NKQ0-F1
#
_entry.id   AF-A0A0F9NKQ0-F1
#
_cell.length_a   1.000
_cell.length_b   1.000
_cell.length_c   1.000
_cell.angle_alpha   90.00
_cell.angle_beta   90.00
_cell.angle_gamma   90.00
#
_symmetry.space_group_name_H-M   'P 1'
#
loop_
_entity.id
_entity.type
_entity.pdbx_description
1 polymer ?
#
loop_
_entity_poly.entity_id
_entity_poly.type
_entity_poly.pdbx_seq_one_letter_code
_entity_poly.pdbx_strand_id
1 'polypeptide(L)'
;MPNENPWRYWLEETPSTLFQAKIPGGTPSFTDYWRRQLSKVTGEYQGALGKQALSGQPPSLRFEDFLSKYPFSEEWWRLSPSQRGENIGAFAPSLQWRA
;
A
#
# COMPACT_ATOMS: atom_id res chain seq x y z
N MET A 1 -32.56 18.35 -8.07
CA MET A 1 -31.61 17.23 -8.16
C MET A 1 -30.73 17.31 -6.93
N PRO A 2 -30.57 16.27 -6.11
CA PRO A 2 -29.61 16.37 -5.02
C PRO A 2 -28.23 16.55 -5.67
N ASN A 3 -27.56 17.65 -5.31
CA ASN A 3 -26.15 17.88 -5.59
C ASN A 3 -25.34 16.88 -4.75
N GLU A 4 -25.41 15.60 -5.14
CA GLU A 4 -24.52 14.58 -4.61
C GLU A 4 -23.13 14.95 -5.13
N ASN A 5 -22.38 15.67 -4.29
CA ASN A 5 -20.98 15.94 -4.55
C ASN A 5 -20.32 14.59 -4.91
N PRO A 6 -19.87 14.39 -6.15
CA PRO A 6 -19.32 13.10 -6.58
C PRO A 6 -18.05 12.74 -5.80
N TRP A 7 -17.48 13.73 -5.11
CA TRP A 7 -16.33 13.63 -4.23
C TRP A 7 -16.70 13.30 -2.77
N ARG A 8 -17.98 13.22 -2.41
CA ARG A 8 -18.40 12.97 -1.03
C ARG A 8 -18.00 11.58 -0.55
N TYR A 9 -18.15 10.57 -1.40
CA TYR A 9 -17.70 9.20 -1.15
C TYR A 9 -16.19 9.12 -0.86
N TRP A 10 -15.41 10.01 -1.48
CA TRP A 10 -13.96 10.12 -1.30
C TRP A 10 -13.53 10.72 0.03
N LEU A 11 -14.40 11.57 0.60
CA LEU A 11 -14.12 12.33 1.81
C LEU A 11 -14.68 11.64 3.06
N GLU A 12 -15.68 10.76 2.92
CA GLU A 12 -16.34 10.07 4.03
C GLU A 12 -15.76 8.68 4.32
N GLU A 13 -15.16 7.98 3.35
CA GLU A 13 -14.42 6.74 3.61
C GLU A 13 -13.11 7.05 4.32
N THR A 14 -12.85 6.46 5.49
CA THR A 14 -11.54 6.55 6.15
C THR A 14 -10.56 5.63 5.44
N PRO A 15 -9.65 6.14 4.59
CA PRO A 15 -8.81 5.29 3.74
C PRO A 15 -7.86 4.44 4.59
N SER A 16 -7.43 4.96 5.74
CA SER A 16 -6.62 4.25 6.72
C SER A 16 -7.26 2.95 7.21
N THR A 17 -8.56 2.97 7.50
CA THR A 17 -9.29 1.81 8.05
C THR A 17 -9.43 0.71 7.00
N LEU A 18 -9.87 1.07 5.80
CA LEU A 18 -10.00 0.13 4.67
C LEU A 18 -8.64 -0.44 4.27
N PHE A 19 -7.62 0.40 4.21
CA PHE A 19 -6.27 -0.01 3.90
C PHE A 19 -5.76 -1.03 4.91
N GLN A 20 -5.85 -0.74 6.21
CA GLN A 20 -5.41 -1.68 7.25
C GLN A 20 -6.17 -3.00 7.20
N ALA A 21 -7.47 -2.98 6.89
CA ALA A 21 -8.27 -4.19 6.75
C ALA A 21 -7.90 -5.05 5.54
N LYS A 22 -7.33 -4.45 4.48
CA LYS A 22 -6.95 -5.15 3.23
C LYS A 22 -5.49 -5.59 3.18
N ILE A 23 -4.62 -5.08 4.07
CA ILE A 23 -3.24 -5.59 4.18
C ILE A 23 -3.31 -7.10 4.47
N PRO A 24 -2.75 -7.96 3.61
CA PRO A 24 -2.79 -9.39 3.87
C PRO A 24 -1.98 -9.71 5.14
N GLY A 25 -2.44 -10.69 5.91
CA GLY A 25 -1.69 -11.16 7.09
C GLY A 25 -0.30 -11.64 6.70
N GLY A 26 0.70 -11.34 7.53
CA GLY A 26 2.10 -11.66 7.26
C GLY A 26 3.00 -11.48 8.47
N THR A 27 4.30 -11.32 8.23
CA THR A 27 5.26 -11.02 9.30
C THR A 27 4.97 -9.64 9.93
N PRO A 28 5.44 -9.37 11.16
CA PRO A 28 5.36 -8.04 11.74
C PRO A 28 6.01 -6.98 10.82
N SER A 29 7.14 -7.30 10.20
CA SER A 29 7.84 -6.39 9.27
C SER A 29 7.03 -6.07 8.02
N PHE A 30 6.29 -7.05 7.47
CA PHE A 30 5.37 -6.84 6.35
C PHE A 30 4.27 -5.84 6.72
N THR A 31 3.63 -6.07 7.86
CA THR A 31 2.52 -5.23 8.34
C THR A 31 3.00 -3.81 8.64
N ASP A 32 4.15 -3.67 9.30
CA ASP A 32 4.72 -2.37 9.65
C ASP A 32 5.21 -1.58 8.44
N TYR A 33 5.73 -2.26 7.43
CA TYR A 33 6.05 -1.63 6.14
C TYR A 33 4.78 -1.04 5.52
N TRP A 34 3.74 -1.86 5.33
CA TRP A 34 2.53 -1.39 4.67
C TRP A 34 1.81 -0.30 5.45
N ARG A 35 1.78 -0.34 6.78
CA ARG A 35 1.26 0.75 7.63
C ARG A 35 1.87 2.12 7.30
N ARG A 36 3.13 2.17 6.87
CA ARG A 36 3.83 3.41 6.47
C ARG A 36 3.62 3.79 5.01
N GLN A 37 3.08 2.89 4.19
CA GLN A 37 2.86 3.11 2.75
C GLN A 37 1.46 3.66 2.41
N LEU A 38 0.58 3.91 3.39
CA LEU A 38 -0.78 4.40 3.13
C LEU A 38 -0.80 5.63 2.21
N SER A 39 0.08 6.61 2.43
CA SER A 39 0.14 7.83 1.62
C SER A 39 0.55 7.54 0.17
N LYS A 40 1.49 6.61 -0.04
CA LYS A 40 1.91 6.16 -1.38
C LYS A 40 0.73 5.53 -2.11
N VAL A 41 0.07 4.57 -1.47
CA VAL A 41 -1.06 3.82 -2.06
C VAL A 41 -2.24 4.74 -2.36
N THR A 42 -2.54 5.69 -1.46
CA THR A 42 -3.57 6.71 -1.69
C THR A 42 -3.21 7.61 -2.88
N GLY A 43 -1.93 7.97 -3.04
CA GLY A 43 -1.46 8.73 -4.21
C GLY A 43 -1.62 7.97 -5.53
N GLU A 44 -1.32 6.67 -5.54
CA GLU A 44 -1.54 5.82 -6.72
C GLU A 44 -3.02 5.71 -7.10
N TYR A 45 -3.88 5.56 -6.10
CA TYR A 45 -5.34 5.57 -6.26
C TYR A 45 -5.83 6.91 -6.85
N GLN A 46 -5.36 8.04 -6.31
CA GLN A 46 -5.67 9.37 -6.86
C GLN A 46 -5.21 9.52 -8.30
N GLY A 47 -4.03 9.00 -8.64
CA GLY A 47 -3.52 8.97 -10.00
C GLY A 47 -4.40 8.14 -10.96
N ALA A 48 -4.91 6.99 -10.50
CA ALA A 48 -5.81 6.15 -11.29
C ALA A 48 -7.12 6.88 -11.66
N LEU A 49 -7.65 7.68 -10.75
CA LEU A 49 -8.85 8.48 -11.01
C LEU A 49 -8.57 9.68 -11.89
N GLY A 50 -7.41 10.32 -11.69
CA GLY A 50 -6.98 11.39 -12.55
C GLY A 50 -6.99 10.91 -14.00
N LYS A 51 -6.50 9.69 -14.26
CA LYS A 51 -6.57 9.06 -15.59
C LYS A 51 -8.02 8.82 -16.06
N GLN A 52 -8.92 8.38 -15.19
CA GLN A 52 -10.35 8.21 -15.54
C GLN A 52 -11.01 9.54 -15.89
N ALA A 53 -10.80 10.57 -15.05
CA ALA A 53 -11.31 11.92 -15.27
C ALA A 53 -10.76 12.51 -16.58
N LEU A 54 -9.47 12.33 -16.86
CA LEU A 54 -8.84 12.77 -18.11
C LEU A 54 -9.37 12.02 -19.34
N SER A 55 -9.83 10.77 -19.18
CA SER A 55 -10.46 10.00 -20.27
C SER A 55 -11.91 10.42 -20.56
N GLY A 56 -12.43 11.42 -19.85
CA GLY A 56 -13.80 11.91 -20.01
C GLY A 56 -14.86 11.05 -19.33
N GLN A 57 -14.47 10.04 -18.56
CA GLN A 57 -15.38 9.23 -17.74
C GLN A 57 -15.44 9.78 -16.32
N PRO A 58 -16.64 9.79 -15.68
CA PRO A 58 -16.73 10.13 -14.27
C PRO A 58 -15.93 9.10 -13.46
N PRO A 59 -15.04 9.53 -12.55
CA PRO A 59 -14.28 8.63 -11.70
C PRO A 59 -15.24 7.81 -10.84
N SER A 60 -15.24 6.50 -11.07
CA SER A 60 -16.15 5.54 -10.41
C SER A 60 -15.39 4.44 -9.65
N LEU A 61 -14.06 4.43 -9.75
CA LEU A 61 -13.22 3.49 -9.04
C LEU A 61 -13.28 3.76 -7.53
N ARG A 62 -13.71 2.76 -6.76
CA ARG A 62 -13.75 2.82 -5.30
C ARG A 62 -12.40 2.43 -4.71
N PHE A 63 -12.12 2.90 -3.49
CA PHE A 63 -10.84 2.62 -2.86
C PHE A 63 -10.73 1.15 -2.48
N GLU A 64 -11.83 0.58 -2.01
CA GLU A 64 -11.93 -0.85 -1.74
C GLU A 64 -11.66 -1.70 -3.00
N ASP A 65 -12.22 -1.31 -4.15
CA ASP A 65 -12.00 -2.02 -5.43
C ASP A 65 -10.55 -1.92 -5.88
N PHE A 66 -9.93 -0.75 -5.67
CA PHE A 66 -8.52 -0.53 -5.94
C PHE A 66 -7.64 -1.42 -5.04
N LEU A 67 -7.87 -1.41 -3.73
CA LEU A 67 -7.11 -2.22 -2.77
C LEU A 67 -7.26 -3.72 -3.03
N SER A 68 -8.46 -4.17 -3.45
CA SER A 68 -8.71 -5.58 -3.75
C SER A 68 -7.91 -6.09 -4.95
N LYS A 69 -7.44 -5.20 -5.82
CA LYS A 69 -6.56 -5.51 -6.97
C LYS A 69 -5.11 -5.13 -6.73
N TYR A 70 -4.80 -4.52 -5.59
CA TYR A 70 -3.47 -3.99 -5.31
C TYR A 70 -2.48 -5.14 -5.01
N PRO A 71 -1.31 -5.19 -5.67
CA PRO A 71 -0.39 -6.32 -5.58
C PRO A 71 0.51 -6.24 -4.33
N PHE A 72 -0.08 -6.26 -3.13
CA PHE A 72 0.63 -6.12 -1.85
C PHE A 72 1.81 -7.09 -1.70
N SER A 73 1.59 -8.37 -1.98
CA SER A 73 2.64 -9.38 -1.82
C SER A 73 3.74 -9.23 -2.86
N GLU A 74 3.41 -8.95 -4.12
CA GLU A 74 4.40 -8.79 -5.17
C GLU A 74 5.29 -7.57 -4.93
N GLU A 75 4.69 -6.43 -4.56
CA GLU A 75 5.43 -5.21 -4.21
C GLU A 75 6.37 -5.45 -3.02
N TRP A 76 5.94 -6.22 -2.03
CA TRP A 76 6.80 -6.62 -0.90
C TRP A 76 7.96 -7.52 -1.33
N TRP A 77 7.71 -8.49 -2.21
CA TRP A 77 8.74 -9.40 -2.70
C TRP A 77 9.78 -8.70 -3.59
N ARG A 78 9.40 -7.60 -4.24
CA ARG A 78 10.33 -6.74 -5.02
C ARG A 78 11.32 -5.97 -4.15
N LEU A 79 11.01 -5.76 -2.86
CA LEU A 79 11.93 -5.09 -1.94
C LEU A 79 13.16 -5.95 -1.65
N SER A 80 14.29 -5.29 -1.38
CA SER A 80 15.48 -6.00 -0.90
C SER A 80 15.24 -6.59 0.50
N PRO A 81 15.96 -7.65 0.90
CA PRO A 81 15.89 -8.19 2.26
C PRO A 81 16.09 -7.12 3.34
N SER A 82 17.02 -6.17 3.13
CA SER A 82 17.25 -5.06 4.05
C SER A 82 16.05 -4.12 4.19
N GLN A 83 15.33 -3.84 3.10
CA GLN A 83 14.09 -3.05 3.11
C GLN A 83 12.93 -3.78 3.79
N ARG A 84 12.92 -5.11 3.72
CA ARG A 84 11.98 -5.97 4.44
C ARG A 84 12.28 -6.16 5.92
N GLY A 85 13.40 -5.62 6.41
CA GLY A 85 13.88 -5.79 7.78
C GLY A 85 14.57 -7.14 8.04
N GLU A 86 14.91 -7.88 6.99
CA GLU A 86 15.72 -9.09 7.09
C GLU A 86 17.20 -8.69 7.21
N ASN A 87 17.74 -8.75 8.42
CA ASN A 87 19.18 -8.60 8.64
C ASN A 87 19.90 -9.89 8.20
N ILE A 88 20.47 -9.89 6.99
CA ILE A 88 21.28 -11.00 6.46
C ILE A 88 22.48 -11.32 7.39
N GLY A 89 22.96 -10.33 8.17
CA GLY A 89 24.08 -10.48 9.09
C GLY A 89 23.84 -11.38 10.31
N ALA A 90 22.61 -11.81 10.59
CA ALA A 90 22.32 -12.71 11.70
C ALA A 90 22.77 -14.17 11.45
N PHE A 91 23.09 -14.52 10.20
CA PHE A 91 23.47 -15.89 9.80
C PHE A 91 24.95 -16.06 9.46
N ALA A 92 25.76 -14.99 9.55
CA ALA A 92 27.20 -15.07 9.35
C ALA A 92 27.92 -15.10 10.72
N PRO A 93 28.50 -16.23 11.16
CA PRO A 93 29.28 -16.25 12.40
C PRO A 93 30.48 -15.31 12.29
N SER A 94 30.78 -14.58 13.37
CA SER A 94 31.97 -13.72 13.43
C SER A 94 33.24 -14.59 13.44
N LEU A 95 34.03 -14.50 12.37
CA LEU A 95 35.38 -15.06 12.34
C LEU A 95 36.29 -14.22 13.25
N GLN A 96 36.38 -14.59 14.52
CA GLN A 96 37.44 -14.09 15.41
C GLN A 96 38.77 -14.75 15.02
N TRP A 97 39.57 -14.06 14.21
CA TRP A 97 40.98 -14.41 14.05
C TRP A 97 41.72 -14.05 15.34
N ARG A 98 42.12 -15.05 16.11
CA ARG A 98 43.12 -14.91 17.19
C ARG A 98 44.50 -14.93 16.54
N ALA A 99 45.22 -13.81 16.62
CA ALA A 99 46.66 -13.73 16.37
C ALA A 99 47.43 -14.07 17.65
#